data_AF-A0A914Q1L7-F1
#
_entry.id   AF-A0A914Q1L7-F1
#
_cell.length_a   1.000
_cell.length_b   1.000
_cell.length_c   1.000
_cell.angle_alpha   90.00
_cell.angle_beta   90.00
_cell.angle_gamma   90.00
#
_symmetry.space_group_name_H-M   'P 1'
#
loop_
_entity.id
_entity.type
_entity.pdbx_description
1 polymer ?
#
loop_
_entity_poly.entity_id
_entity_poly.type
_entity_poly.pdbx_seq_one_letter_code
_entity_poly.pdbx_strand_id
1 'polypeptide(L)'
;MRIKAALTVLENSLDLHSCSDEERPDVKNFLKHYALFSIYLFRRMQLINDEGRLNGFARFAVSLGNFEPGNLLFIHILQNGCLHRLIKQRHDDEVSSEVINDELVFILAHIFTNLPISNFLTESLKDAEEKPYLKPLPDDIKKSVDGYNNMVNEYIFNGVRLASGDGHVYDPAFDVTVKLAESLEISTHNLVPPFKKDFELSNLVPFAAHEEKDHRGRKININSYAIDFWKAPSRKRLVTFNKLAVDEIWSLIRHFYRVLTSITNGLHKIARPNDNLLSQMIIIQKKYGEKFHSAFDMIEKK
;
A
#
# COMPACT_ATOMS: atom_id res chain seq x y z
N MET A 1 10.34 7.38 -11.03
CA MET A 1 10.66 8.74 -10.56
C MET A 1 11.04 8.73 -9.08
N ARG A 2 10.33 7.99 -8.21
CA ARG A 2 10.68 7.83 -6.79
C ARG A 2 11.94 7.01 -6.48
N ILE A 3 12.29 5.98 -7.26
CA ILE A 3 13.59 5.29 -7.07
C ILE A 3 14.75 6.24 -7.35
N LYS A 4 14.69 7.02 -8.44
CA LYS A 4 15.68 8.09 -8.68
C LYS A 4 15.58 9.19 -7.62
N ALA A 5 14.40 9.58 -7.15
CA ALA A 5 14.28 10.57 -6.08
C ALA A 5 14.79 10.05 -4.73
N ALA A 6 14.60 8.78 -4.38
CA ALA A 6 15.10 8.15 -3.17
C ALA A 6 16.60 7.87 -3.27
N LEU A 7 17.09 7.43 -4.44
CA LEU A 7 18.52 7.33 -4.72
C LEU A 7 19.16 8.71 -4.72
N THR A 8 18.54 9.76 -5.28
CA THR A 8 18.98 11.15 -5.19
C THR A 8 18.86 11.72 -3.78
N VAL A 9 17.87 11.30 -2.96
CA VAL A 9 17.74 11.64 -1.53
C VAL A 9 18.63 10.76 -0.65
N LEU A 10 19.35 9.79 -1.20
CA LEU A 10 20.35 8.97 -0.49
C LEU A 10 21.78 9.35 -0.93
N GLU A 11 22.01 9.44 -2.24
CA GLU A 11 23.25 9.89 -2.93
C GLU A 11 23.47 11.41 -2.80
N ASN A 12 22.40 12.22 -2.87
CA ASN A 12 22.39 13.67 -2.58
C ASN A 12 21.48 13.97 -1.37
N SER A 13 21.34 12.99 -0.44
CA SER A 13 20.66 13.15 0.86
C SER A 13 21.04 14.43 1.60
N LEU A 14 22.21 14.95 1.25
CA LEU A 14 22.87 16.06 1.87
C LEU A 14 23.69 16.79 0.80
N ASP A 15 23.05 17.48 -0.14
CA ASP A 15 23.58 18.82 -0.43
C ASP A 15 23.34 19.67 0.83
N LEU A 16 24.16 19.41 1.87
CA LEU A 16 24.44 20.28 3.01
C LEU A 16 24.91 21.68 2.56
N HIS A 17 25.05 21.89 1.25
CA HIS A 17 25.49 23.12 0.63
C HIS A 17 24.36 24.03 0.13
N SER A 18 23.10 23.58 0.10
CA SER A 18 21.98 24.40 -0.43
C SER A 18 21.01 24.94 0.61
N CYS A 19 21.17 24.55 1.89
CA CYS A 19 20.60 25.29 3.02
C CYS A 19 21.75 25.64 3.96
N SER A 20 22.06 26.92 4.05
CA SER A 20 22.88 27.48 5.13
C SER A 20 22.45 26.82 6.44
N ASP A 21 23.38 26.19 7.16
CA ASP A 21 23.13 25.33 8.34
C ASP A 21 22.30 26.01 9.46
N GLU A 22 22.04 27.31 9.38
CA GLU A 22 21.32 28.13 10.35
C GLU A 22 19.81 28.30 10.06
N GLU A 23 19.33 28.07 8.82
CA GLU A 23 17.99 28.57 8.46
C GLU A 23 16.82 27.63 8.80
N ARG A 24 17.02 26.30 8.87
CA ARG A 24 15.93 25.31 9.11
C ARG A 24 16.37 24.01 9.81
N PRO A 25 16.66 24.03 11.12
CA PRO A 25 17.06 22.83 11.89
C PRO A 25 15.99 21.72 11.87
N ASP A 26 14.71 22.08 11.83
CA ASP A 26 13.59 21.12 11.94
C ASP A 26 13.49 20.17 10.75
N VAL A 27 13.78 20.66 9.54
CA VAL A 27 13.75 19.85 8.31
C VAL A 27 14.89 18.84 8.30
N LYS A 28 16.10 19.29 8.67
CA LYS A 28 17.29 18.43 8.79
C LYS A 28 17.07 17.34 9.84
N ASN A 29 16.48 17.70 10.96
CA ASN A 29 16.06 16.75 11.98
C ASN A 29 15.05 15.77 11.37
N PHE A 30 13.91 16.23 10.87
CA PHE A 30 12.89 15.37 10.26
C PHE A 30 13.45 14.34 9.27
N LEU A 31 14.32 14.76 8.34
CA LEU A 31 14.94 13.85 7.36
C LEU A 31 15.83 12.78 8.00
N LYS A 32 16.60 13.12 9.05
CA LYS A 32 17.37 12.14 9.82
C LYS A 32 16.46 11.11 10.49
N HIS A 33 15.33 11.53 11.06
CA HIS A 33 14.37 10.63 11.70
C HIS A 33 13.68 9.73 10.71
N TYR A 34 13.29 10.29 9.56
CA TYR A 34 12.70 9.51 8.49
C TYR A 34 13.66 8.45 7.95
N ALA A 35 14.94 8.80 7.76
CA ALA A 35 15.98 7.85 7.36
C ALA A 35 16.19 6.76 8.43
N LEU A 36 16.28 7.15 9.71
CA LEU A 36 16.42 6.22 10.83
C LEU A 36 15.23 5.24 10.91
N PHE A 37 14.02 5.77 10.84
CA PHE A 37 12.77 5.00 10.77
C PHE A 37 12.80 4.00 9.61
N SER A 38 13.16 4.46 8.41
CA SER A 38 13.20 3.62 7.22
C SER A 38 14.20 2.47 7.37
N ILE A 39 15.39 2.74 7.92
CA ILE A 39 16.40 1.71 8.21
C ILE A 39 15.89 0.71 9.25
N TYR A 40 15.27 1.17 10.33
CA TYR A 40 14.69 0.29 11.34
C TYR A 40 13.58 -0.59 10.77
N LEU A 41 12.67 -0.01 9.98
CA LEU A 41 11.61 -0.75 9.31
C LEU A 41 12.19 -1.83 8.39
N PHE A 42 13.16 -1.47 7.55
CA PHE A 42 13.80 -2.43 6.63
C PHE A 42 14.56 -3.54 7.37
N ARG A 43 15.24 -3.23 8.48
CA ARG A 43 15.88 -4.26 9.32
C ARG A 43 14.86 -5.18 9.96
N ARG A 44 13.76 -4.62 10.49
CA ARG A 44 12.71 -5.43 11.13
C ARG A 44 12.01 -6.35 10.14
N MET A 45 11.74 -5.86 8.94
CA MET A 45 11.22 -6.65 7.83
C MET A 45 12.29 -7.57 7.21
N GLN A 46 13.51 -7.63 7.75
CA GLN A 46 14.62 -8.46 7.27
C GLN A 46 14.99 -8.19 5.80
N LEU A 47 14.72 -6.97 5.31
CA LEU A 47 15.05 -6.53 3.95
C LEU A 47 16.51 -6.05 3.86
N ILE A 48 17.08 -5.59 4.96
CA ILE A 48 18.51 -5.28 5.03
C ILE A 48 19.15 -6.05 6.19
N ASN A 49 20.39 -6.50 5.98
CA ASN A 49 21.19 -7.15 7.01
C ASN A 49 21.90 -6.11 7.91
N ASP A 50 22.67 -6.59 8.89
CA ASP A 50 23.40 -5.71 9.83
C ASP A 50 24.40 -4.79 9.11
N GLU A 51 24.95 -5.25 7.98
CA GLU A 51 25.87 -4.51 7.10
C GLU A 51 25.14 -3.49 6.18
N GLY A 52 23.82 -3.42 6.20
CA GLY A 52 23.02 -2.53 5.34
C GLY A 52 22.86 -3.02 3.90
N ARG A 53 23.18 -4.28 3.61
CA ARG A 53 23.00 -4.91 2.30
C ARG A 53 21.63 -5.54 2.17
N LEU A 54 21.10 -5.56 0.94
CA LEU A 54 19.80 -6.19 0.62
C LEU A 54 19.81 -7.67 0.98
N ASN A 55 18.76 -8.12 1.68
CA ASN A 55 18.60 -9.49 2.15
C ASN A 55 17.23 -10.06 1.76
N GLY A 56 17.17 -11.38 1.52
CA GLY A 56 15.93 -12.13 1.28
C GLY A 56 14.97 -11.47 0.28
N PHE A 57 13.82 -11.02 0.78
CA PHE A 57 12.73 -10.41 0.00
C PHE A 57 13.02 -8.99 -0.50
N ALA A 58 14.15 -8.37 -0.14
CA ALA A 58 14.44 -6.99 -0.50
C ALA A 58 14.49 -6.72 -2.01
N ARG A 59 15.05 -7.65 -2.78
CA ARG A 59 15.05 -7.54 -4.25
C ARG A 59 13.62 -7.58 -4.81
N PHE A 60 12.71 -8.29 -4.15
CA PHE A 60 11.30 -8.30 -4.51
C PHE A 60 10.64 -6.96 -4.18
N ALA A 61 10.84 -6.48 -2.94
CA ALA A 61 10.32 -5.19 -2.49
C ALA A 61 10.72 -4.05 -3.45
N VAL A 62 11.99 -4.02 -3.87
CA VAL A 62 12.52 -3.04 -4.84
C VAL A 62 11.85 -3.18 -6.21
N SER A 63 11.61 -4.40 -6.68
CA SER A 63 10.92 -4.61 -7.97
C SER A 63 9.46 -4.12 -7.94
N LEU A 64 8.84 -4.09 -6.75
CA LEU A 64 7.51 -3.55 -6.52
C LEU A 64 7.51 -2.05 -6.17
N GLY A 65 8.66 -1.37 -6.14
CA GLY A 65 8.78 0.04 -5.71
C GLY A 65 7.98 1.05 -6.56
N ASN A 66 7.51 0.66 -7.75
CA ASN A 66 6.60 1.51 -8.54
C ASN A 66 5.14 1.48 -8.03
N PHE A 67 4.83 0.64 -7.03
CA PHE A 67 3.50 0.39 -6.48
C PHE A 67 3.44 0.66 -4.97
N GLU A 68 4.27 1.59 -4.49
CA GLU A 68 4.20 2.10 -3.12
C GLU A 68 2.86 2.80 -2.85
N PRO A 69 2.29 2.68 -1.63
CA PRO A 69 2.86 2.07 -0.41
C PRO A 69 2.60 0.54 -0.28
N GLY A 70 1.82 -0.06 -1.18
CA GLY A 70 1.39 -1.47 -1.08
C GLY A 70 2.51 -2.50 -1.18
N ASN A 71 3.68 -2.12 -1.71
CA ASN A 71 4.85 -3.00 -1.87
C ASN A 71 5.34 -3.58 -0.54
N LEU A 72 5.56 -2.75 0.50
CA LEU A 72 6.09 -3.21 1.78
C LEU A 72 5.04 -4.02 2.56
N LEU A 73 3.79 -3.59 2.54
CA LEU A 73 2.69 -4.36 3.12
C LEU A 73 2.58 -5.74 2.47
N PHE A 74 2.63 -5.82 1.15
CA PHE A 74 2.56 -7.10 0.44
C PHE A 74 3.70 -8.04 0.85
N ILE A 75 4.93 -7.52 0.96
CA ILE A 75 6.07 -8.33 1.42
C ILE A 75 5.86 -8.82 2.85
N HIS A 76 5.33 -7.99 3.75
CA HIS A 76 5.00 -8.40 5.10
C HIS A 76 3.96 -9.54 5.14
N ILE A 77 2.89 -9.42 4.36
CA ILE A 77 1.85 -10.47 4.23
C ILE A 77 2.45 -11.77 3.69
N LEU A 78 3.36 -11.66 2.72
CA LEU A 78 4.06 -12.80 2.13
C LEU A 78 5.01 -13.47 3.13
N GLN A 79 5.76 -12.69 3.91
CA GLN A 79 6.66 -13.19 4.96
C GLN A 79 5.90 -13.94 6.06
N ASN A 80 4.72 -13.46 6.43
CA ASN A 80 3.84 -14.12 7.41
C ASN A 80 3.14 -15.38 6.85
N GLY A 81 3.33 -15.69 5.56
CA GLY A 81 2.74 -16.85 4.89
C GLY A 81 1.21 -16.84 4.89
N CYS A 82 0.57 -15.68 5.03
CA CYS A 82 -0.89 -15.58 5.13
C CYS A 82 -1.57 -16.05 3.84
N LEU A 83 -1.02 -15.70 2.67
CA LEU A 83 -1.54 -16.14 1.37
C LEU A 83 -1.40 -17.65 1.18
N HIS A 84 -0.26 -18.24 1.58
CA HIS A 84 -0.06 -19.69 1.50
C HIS A 84 -1.02 -20.45 2.43
N ARG A 85 -1.27 -19.94 3.64
CA ARG A 85 -2.27 -20.51 4.56
C ARG A 85 -3.68 -20.43 4.01
N LEU A 86 -4.06 -19.29 3.43
CA LEU A 86 -5.36 -19.11 2.79
C LEU A 86 -5.55 -20.12 1.66
N ILE A 87 -4.58 -20.23 0.74
CA ILE A 87 -4.66 -21.19 -0.37
C ILE A 87 -4.76 -22.63 0.14
N LYS A 88 -3.97 -22.98 1.17
CA LYS A 88 -4.01 -24.32 1.77
C LYS A 88 -5.37 -24.63 2.38
N GLN A 89 -5.92 -23.73 3.21
CA GLN A 89 -7.25 -23.91 3.81
C GLN A 89 -8.33 -24.11 2.75
N ARG A 90 -8.32 -23.31 1.68
CA ARG A 90 -9.29 -23.44 0.59
C ARG A 90 -9.14 -24.74 -0.21
N HIS A 91 -7.92 -25.25 -0.37
CA HIS A 91 -7.70 -26.56 -0.96
C HIS A 91 -8.18 -27.69 -0.06
N ASP A 92 -7.99 -27.58 1.26
CA ASP A 92 -8.48 -28.55 2.23
C ASP A 92 -10.02 -28.56 2.28
N ASP A 93 -10.66 -27.40 2.06
CA ASP A 93 -12.12 -27.23 1.96
C ASP A 93 -12.72 -27.64 0.58
N GLU A 94 -11.93 -28.24 -0.32
CA GLU A 94 -12.33 -28.62 -1.70
C GLU A 94 -12.90 -27.45 -2.55
N VAL A 95 -12.49 -26.22 -2.25
CA VAL A 95 -12.96 -25.04 -2.98
C VAL A 95 -12.32 -24.97 -4.38
N SER A 96 -13.12 -24.62 -5.39
CA SER A 96 -12.65 -24.45 -6.76
C SER A 96 -11.51 -23.43 -6.85
N SER A 97 -10.51 -23.71 -7.71
CA SER A 97 -9.41 -22.79 -7.99
C SER A 97 -9.86 -21.43 -8.50
N GLU A 98 -11.05 -21.32 -9.10
CA GLU A 98 -11.60 -20.04 -9.54
C GLU A 98 -11.96 -19.12 -8.38
N VAL A 99 -12.54 -19.67 -7.31
CA VAL A 99 -12.90 -18.91 -6.10
C VAL A 99 -11.63 -18.44 -5.37
N ILE A 100 -10.60 -19.29 -5.34
CA ILE A 100 -9.28 -18.90 -4.79
C ILE A 100 -8.70 -17.73 -5.58
N ASN A 101 -8.79 -17.75 -6.91
CA ASN A 101 -8.32 -16.66 -7.76
C ASN A 101 -9.09 -15.36 -7.50
N ASP A 102 -10.42 -15.43 -7.32
CA ASP A 102 -11.25 -14.29 -6.96
C ASP A 102 -10.84 -13.67 -5.62
N GLU A 103 -10.59 -14.51 -4.60
CA GLU A 103 -10.12 -14.05 -3.28
C GLU A 103 -8.73 -13.41 -3.34
N LEU A 104 -7.79 -13.99 -4.11
CA LEU A 104 -6.46 -13.42 -4.28
C LEU A 104 -6.49 -12.08 -5.02
N VAL A 105 -7.25 -11.97 -6.11
CA VAL A 105 -7.42 -10.69 -6.83
C VAL A 105 -8.07 -9.66 -5.92
N PHE A 106 -9.03 -10.06 -5.09
CA PHE A 106 -9.68 -9.19 -4.12
C PHE A 106 -8.69 -8.67 -3.05
N ILE A 107 -7.83 -9.53 -2.50
CA ILE A 107 -6.79 -9.11 -1.53
C ILE A 107 -5.78 -8.17 -2.21
N LEU A 108 -5.34 -8.49 -3.43
CA LEU A 108 -4.41 -7.64 -4.16
C LEU A 108 -5.03 -6.29 -4.53
N ALA A 109 -6.33 -6.26 -4.84
CA ALA A 109 -7.06 -5.01 -5.04
C ALA A 109 -6.99 -4.15 -3.78
N HIS A 110 -7.24 -4.69 -2.60
CA HIS A 110 -7.12 -3.94 -1.34
C HIS A 110 -5.74 -3.34 -1.08
N ILE A 111 -4.68 -4.05 -1.46
CA ILE A 111 -3.31 -3.63 -1.14
C ILE A 111 -2.81 -2.57 -2.14
N PHE A 112 -3.20 -2.71 -3.41
CA PHE A 112 -2.61 -1.94 -4.51
C PHE A 112 -3.57 -0.95 -5.18
N THR A 113 -4.86 -0.95 -4.83
CA THR A 113 -5.78 0.10 -5.25
C THR A 113 -6.04 1.07 -4.10
N ASN A 114 -5.98 2.35 -4.40
CA ASN A 114 -6.30 3.41 -3.44
C ASN A 114 -7.11 4.51 -4.13
N LEU A 115 -8.27 4.13 -4.69
CA LEU A 115 -9.16 5.08 -5.31
C LEU A 115 -10.36 5.33 -4.37
N PRO A 116 -10.37 6.41 -3.59
CA PRO A 116 -11.48 6.71 -2.70
C PRO A 116 -12.73 7.06 -3.51
N ILE A 117 -13.88 6.61 -3.02
CA ILE A 117 -15.19 7.00 -3.53
C ILE A 117 -15.68 8.18 -2.69
N SER A 118 -16.18 9.22 -3.36
CA SER A 118 -16.81 10.36 -2.67
C SER A 118 -17.93 9.89 -1.74
N ASN A 119 -17.95 10.42 -0.51
CA ASN A 119 -18.98 10.10 0.49
C ASN A 119 -20.40 10.43 -0.01
N PHE A 120 -20.55 11.41 -0.89
CA PHE A 120 -21.83 11.72 -1.54
C PHE A 120 -22.34 10.56 -2.40
N LEU A 121 -21.46 9.93 -3.19
CA LEU A 121 -21.80 8.75 -4.00
C LEU A 121 -22.04 7.52 -3.13
N THR A 122 -21.33 7.42 -2.00
CA THR A 122 -21.58 6.35 -1.02
C THR A 122 -22.98 6.48 -0.42
N GLU A 123 -23.41 7.69 -0.06
CA GLU A 123 -24.73 7.93 0.53
C GLU A 123 -25.88 7.63 -0.44
N SER A 124 -25.71 7.96 -1.73
CA SER A 124 -26.73 7.66 -2.74
C SER A 124 -26.83 6.17 -3.11
N LEU A 125 -25.81 5.37 -2.80
CA LEU A 125 -25.74 3.94 -3.09
C LEU A 125 -25.97 3.06 -1.85
N LYS A 126 -26.46 3.63 -0.74
CA LYS A 126 -26.69 2.88 0.52
C LYS A 126 -27.65 1.70 0.35
N ASP A 127 -28.69 1.89 -0.45
CA ASP A 127 -29.78 0.94 -0.66
C ASP A 127 -29.58 0.02 -1.89
N ALA A 128 -28.46 0.18 -2.62
CA ALA A 128 -28.15 -0.68 -3.76
C ALA A 128 -27.68 -2.08 -3.29
N GLU A 129 -28.15 -3.14 -3.96
CA GLU A 129 -27.74 -4.53 -3.69
C GLU A 129 -26.25 -4.76 -4.01
N GLU A 130 -25.81 -4.26 -5.17
CA GLU A 130 -24.41 -4.26 -5.57
C GLU A 130 -23.80 -2.89 -5.31
N LYS A 131 -22.64 -2.87 -4.66
CA LYS A 131 -21.96 -1.63 -4.28
C LYS A 131 -20.55 -1.61 -4.87
N PRO A 132 -20.12 -0.50 -5.49
CA PRO A 132 -18.82 -0.41 -6.18
C PRO A 132 -17.66 -0.17 -5.20
N TYR A 133 -17.79 -0.62 -3.96
CA TYR A 133 -16.75 -0.50 -2.96
C TYR A 133 -16.24 -1.86 -2.52
N LEU A 134 -14.96 -1.87 -2.15
CA LEU A 134 -14.30 -3.05 -1.61
C LEU A 134 -14.94 -3.47 -0.28
N LYS A 135 -15.33 -4.75 -0.20
CA LYS A 135 -15.80 -5.40 1.04
C LYS A 135 -14.64 -5.51 2.05
N PRO A 136 -14.89 -5.68 3.36
CA PRO A 136 -13.81 -5.85 4.32
C PRO A 136 -12.93 -7.06 3.99
N LEU A 137 -11.62 -6.95 4.31
CA LEU A 137 -10.65 -8.04 4.16
C LEU A 137 -11.02 -9.24 5.05
N PRO A 138 -10.64 -10.47 4.66
CA PRO A 138 -10.75 -11.63 5.53
C PRO A 138 -9.97 -11.42 6.84
N ASP A 139 -10.50 -11.91 7.95
CA ASP A 139 -9.96 -11.65 9.29
C ASP A 139 -8.47 -12.02 9.43
N ASP A 140 -8.04 -13.12 8.81
CA ASP A 140 -6.64 -13.56 8.84
C ASP A 140 -5.68 -12.59 8.13
N ILE A 141 -6.12 -12.02 7.00
CA ILE A 141 -5.36 -11.02 6.26
C ILE A 141 -5.40 -9.68 6.99
N LYS A 142 -6.58 -9.30 7.50
CA LYS A 142 -6.77 -8.06 8.26
C LYS A 142 -5.85 -8.01 9.47
N LYS A 143 -5.77 -9.09 10.27
CA LYS A 143 -4.83 -9.19 11.40
C LYS A 143 -3.38 -8.94 10.99
N SER A 144 -2.96 -9.43 9.82
CA SER A 144 -1.60 -9.20 9.31
C SER A 144 -1.38 -7.75 8.85
N VAL A 145 -2.41 -7.11 8.28
CA VAL A 145 -2.36 -5.70 7.89
C VAL A 145 -2.30 -4.81 9.12
N ASP A 146 -3.15 -5.07 10.11
CA ASP A 146 -3.18 -4.34 11.38
C ASP A 146 -1.84 -4.49 12.13
N GLY A 147 -1.27 -5.69 12.14
CA GLY A 147 0.06 -5.95 12.71
C GLY A 147 1.17 -5.13 12.03
N TYR A 148 1.14 -5.04 10.70
CA TYR A 148 2.07 -4.21 9.94
C TYR A 148 1.90 -2.72 10.26
N ASN A 149 0.66 -2.23 10.27
CA ASN A 149 0.35 -0.83 10.56
C ASN A 149 0.76 -0.44 11.98
N ASN A 150 0.51 -1.30 12.97
CA ASN A 150 0.96 -1.10 14.35
C ASN A 150 2.48 -1.02 14.45
N MET A 151 3.19 -1.92 13.77
CA MET A 151 4.65 -1.91 13.69
C MET A 151 5.18 -0.61 13.07
N VAL A 152 4.59 -0.15 11.96
CA VAL A 152 4.99 1.10 11.30
C VAL A 152 4.72 2.31 12.21
N ASN A 153 3.56 2.38 12.86
CA ASN A 153 3.20 3.44 13.78
C ASN A 153 4.17 3.52 14.96
N GLU A 154 4.49 2.37 15.57
CA GLU A 154 5.43 2.29 16.69
C GLU A 154 6.82 2.83 16.28
N TYR A 155 7.32 2.46 15.11
CA TYR A 155 8.65 2.89 14.67
C TYR A 155 8.72 4.35 14.27
N ILE A 156 7.67 4.90 13.67
CA ILE A 156 7.62 6.34 13.41
C ILE A 156 7.57 7.09 14.73
N PHE A 157 6.73 6.65 15.66
CA PHE A 157 6.60 7.28 16.96
C PHE A 157 7.93 7.26 17.71
N ASN A 158 8.62 6.11 17.76
CA ASN A 158 9.94 6.00 18.36
C ASN A 158 10.99 6.85 17.62
N GLY A 159 10.93 6.91 16.29
CA GLY A 159 11.81 7.75 15.47
C GLY A 159 11.65 9.24 15.76
N VAL A 160 10.41 9.71 15.92
CA VAL A 160 10.11 11.11 16.30
C VAL A 160 10.44 11.36 17.78
N ARG A 161 10.22 10.40 18.68
CA ARG A 161 10.58 10.57 20.10
C ARG A 161 12.09 10.71 20.32
N LEU A 162 12.90 9.93 19.60
CA LEU A 162 14.37 10.06 19.61
C LEU A 162 14.84 11.40 19.02
N ALA A 163 14.02 12.00 18.15
CA ALA A 163 14.30 13.28 17.49
C ALA A 163 14.26 14.48 18.40
N SER A 164 13.21 14.54 19.21
CA SER A 164 12.77 15.78 19.82
C SER A 164 13.68 16.24 20.94
N GLY A 165 14.67 15.43 21.36
CA GLY A 165 15.57 15.70 22.50
C GLY A 165 14.84 15.65 23.86
N ASP A 166 13.68 16.29 23.93
CA ASP A 166 12.80 16.45 25.07
C ASP A 166 11.66 15.40 25.08
N GLY A 167 11.58 14.55 24.05
CA GLY A 167 10.58 13.48 23.93
C GLY A 167 9.17 13.93 23.51
N HIS A 168 8.97 15.21 23.21
CA HIS A 168 7.70 15.77 22.74
C HIS A 168 7.57 15.73 21.21
N VAL A 169 6.51 15.11 20.70
CA VAL A 169 6.22 15.02 19.24
C VAL A 169 5.69 16.34 18.66
N TYR A 170 5.20 17.24 19.51
CA TYR A 170 4.62 18.53 19.16
C TYR A 170 5.43 19.68 19.75
N ASP A 171 5.39 20.84 19.08
CA ASP A 171 5.90 22.09 19.64
C ASP A 171 5.07 22.47 20.89
N PRO A 172 5.72 22.83 22.02
CA PRO A 172 5.05 23.21 23.26
C PRO A 172 3.98 24.31 23.09
N ALA A 173 4.08 25.15 22.05
CA ALA A 173 3.10 26.18 21.74
C ALA A 173 1.74 25.65 21.27
N PHE A 174 1.66 24.40 20.81
CA PHE A 174 0.42 23.72 20.42
C PHE A 174 -0.06 22.70 21.46
N ASP A 175 0.57 22.64 22.64
CA ASP A 175 0.22 21.71 23.72
C ASP A 175 -1.01 22.19 24.50
N VAL A 176 -2.17 22.17 23.84
CA VAL A 176 -3.46 22.29 24.51
C VAL A 176 -3.84 20.89 25.01
N THR A 177 -3.18 20.48 26.11
CA THR A 177 -3.59 19.35 26.97
C THR A 177 -3.79 18.01 26.27
N VAL A 178 -2.71 17.30 25.93
CA VAL A 178 -2.75 15.83 25.89
C VAL A 178 -1.50 15.26 26.53
N LYS A 179 -1.57 15.00 27.85
CA LYS A 179 -0.70 13.99 28.46
C LYS A 179 -0.93 12.66 27.73
N LEU A 180 0.15 12.12 27.17
CA LEU A 180 0.33 10.77 26.60
C LEU A 180 -0.98 9.98 26.36
N ALA A 181 -1.47 9.97 25.13
CA ALA A 181 -2.15 8.77 24.67
C ALA A 181 -1.07 7.72 24.39
N GLU A 182 -1.12 6.55 25.04
CA GLU A 182 -0.17 5.44 24.86
C GLU A 182 -0.14 4.90 23.41
N SER A 183 -1.08 5.34 22.56
CA SER A 183 -1.17 4.99 21.15
C SER A 183 -1.68 6.18 20.32
N LEU A 184 -0.80 6.80 19.53
CA LEU A 184 -1.19 7.73 18.47
C LEU A 184 -1.47 6.91 17.20
N GLU A 185 -2.74 6.78 16.85
CA GLU A 185 -3.11 6.34 15.50
C GLU A 185 -2.81 7.48 14.54
N ILE A 186 -1.82 7.29 13.66
CA ILE A 186 -1.50 8.19 12.54
C ILE A 186 -2.57 8.00 11.43
N SER A 187 -3.84 8.00 11.83
CA SER A 187 -4.92 8.31 10.92
C SER A 187 -4.70 9.76 10.49
N THR A 188 -4.70 10.01 9.19
CA THR A 188 -4.31 11.25 8.50
C THR A 188 -4.97 12.55 8.97
N HIS A 189 -5.88 12.49 9.96
CA HIS A 189 -6.65 13.61 10.50
C HIS A 189 -6.12 14.20 11.80
N ASN A 190 -5.15 13.56 12.46
CA ASN A 190 -4.62 14.03 13.75
C ASN A 190 -3.24 14.71 13.66
N LEU A 191 -2.64 14.72 12.47
CA LEU A 191 -1.39 15.43 12.23
C LEU A 191 -1.70 16.76 11.56
N VAL A 192 -1.68 17.86 12.31
CA VAL A 192 -1.33 19.15 11.71
C VAL A 192 0.15 19.03 11.38
N PRO A 193 0.57 18.96 10.10
CA PRO A 193 1.98 18.88 9.78
C PRO A 193 2.65 20.17 10.26
N PRO A 194 3.84 20.12 10.89
CA PRO A 194 4.64 21.32 11.16
C PRO A 194 5.13 22.01 9.88
N PHE A 195 4.90 21.38 8.72
CA PHE A 195 5.28 21.87 7.40
C PHE A 195 4.05 22.42 6.65
N LYS A 196 4.29 23.26 5.63
CA LYS A 196 3.25 23.86 4.78
C LYS A 196 2.14 22.85 4.43
N LYS A 197 0.90 23.34 4.27
CA LYS A 197 -0.30 22.58 3.84
C LYS A 197 -0.07 21.60 2.67
N ASP A 198 0.98 21.81 1.89
CA ASP A 198 1.34 21.01 0.72
C ASP A 198 2.27 19.82 1.04
N PHE A 199 2.72 19.64 2.29
CA PHE A 199 3.62 18.54 2.70
C PHE A 199 2.84 17.45 3.44
N GLU A 200 2.32 16.48 2.67
CA GLU A 200 1.59 15.33 3.18
C GLU A 200 2.55 14.22 3.65
N LEU A 201 2.72 14.08 4.97
CA LEU A 201 3.46 12.98 5.61
C LEU A 201 2.89 11.59 5.27
N SER A 202 1.61 11.50 4.93
CA SER A 202 0.92 10.26 4.54
C SER A 202 1.59 9.56 3.36
N ASN A 203 2.25 10.31 2.46
CA ASN A 203 2.94 9.76 1.30
C ASN A 203 4.37 9.30 1.59
N LEU A 204 4.92 9.65 2.76
CA LEU A 204 6.26 9.25 3.21
C LEU A 204 6.20 7.98 4.05
N VAL A 205 5.13 7.77 4.79
CA VAL A 205 4.95 6.58 5.60
C VAL A 205 4.39 5.46 4.74
N PRO A 206 5.01 4.27 4.71
CA PRO A 206 4.43 3.13 4.01
C PRO A 206 3.29 2.52 4.83
N PHE A 207 2.26 3.32 5.12
CA PHE A 207 1.07 2.92 5.85
C PHE A 207 0.05 2.34 4.88
N ALA A 208 -0.60 1.26 5.27
CA ALA A 208 -1.75 0.76 4.54
C ALA A 208 -3.02 1.32 5.20
N ALA A 209 -3.61 2.34 4.58
CA ALA A 209 -4.77 2.98 5.15
C ALA A 209 -5.96 2.01 5.17
N HIS A 210 -6.22 1.42 6.35
CA HIS A 210 -7.36 0.55 6.57
C HIS A 210 -8.43 1.37 7.28
N GLU A 211 -9.58 1.56 6.61
CA GLU A 211 -10.73 2.31 7.12
C GLU A 211 -10.47 3.80 7.38
N GLU A 212 -9.92 4.50 6.38
CA GLU A 212 -9.86 5.96 6.44
C GLU A 212 -11.23 6.54 6.76
N LYS A 213 -11.25 7.53 7.64
CA LYS A 213 -12.45 8.33 7.92
C LYS A 213 -12.30 9.68 7.23
N ASP A 214 -13.35 10.47 7.10
CA ASP A 214 -13.22 11.88 6.72
C ASP A 214 -13.03 12.74 7.98
N HIS A 215 -12.85 14.06 7.82
CA HIS A 215 -12.78 15.01 8.94
C HIS A 215 -14.05 15.04 9.82
N ARG A 216 -15.14 14.37 9.40
CA ARG A 216 -16.40 14.20 10.15
C ARG A 216 -16.50 12.80 10.78
N GLY A 217 -15.46 11.97 10.69
CA GLY A 217 -15.44 10.61 11.22
C GLY A 217 -16.17 9.57 10.36
N ARG A 218 -16.63 9.91 9.15
CA ARG A 218 -17.34 8.99 8.25
C ARG A 218 -16.36 8.13 7.48
N LYS A 219 -16.61 6.82 7.37
CA LYS A 219 -15.77 5.89 6.63
C LYS A 219 -15.68 6.27 5.14
N ILE A 220 -14.46 6.42 4.64
CA ILE A 220 -14.13 6.56 3.22
C ILE A 220 -14.06 5.15 2.64
N ASN A 221 -14.81 4.92 1.57
CA ASN A 221 -14.84 3.63 0.89
C ASN A 221 -13.90 3.65 -0.32
N ILE A 222 -13.20 2.54 -0.55
CA ILE A 222 -12.31 2.37 -1.69
C ILE A 222 -13.03 1.66 -2.83
N ASN A 223 -12.81 2.12 -4.05
CA ASN A 223 -13.45 1.63 -5.27
C ASN A 223 -13.01 0.20 -5.63
N SER A 224 -13.96 -0.66 -5.98
CA SER A 224 -13.75 -2.07 -6.33
C SER A 224 -13.42 -2.33 -7.81
N TYR A 225 -13.08 -1.30 -8.59
CA TYR A 225 -12.90 -1.41 -10.04
C TYR A 225 -12.01 -2.57 -10.51
N ALA A 226 -10.92 -2.88 -9.78
CA ALA A 226 -9.97 -3.91 -10.19
C ALA A 226 -10.58 -5.32 -10.11
N ILE A 227 -11.34 -5.61 -9.04
CA ILE A 227 -12.05 -6.88 -8.87
C ILE A 227 -13.31 -6.93 -9.73
N ASP A 228 -14.00 -5.80 -9.92
CA ASP A 228 -15.19 -5.74 -10.78
C ASP A 228 -14.84 -5.98 -12.25
N PHE A 229 -13.72 -5.42 -12.71
CA PHE A 229 -13.19 -5.70 -14.04
C PHE A 229 -12.76 -7.17 -14.18
N TRP A 230 -12.15 -7.74 -13.14
CA TRP A 230 -11.80 -9.16 -13.12
C TRP A 230 -13.03 -10.05 -13.26
N LYS A 231 -14.15 -9.76 -12.57
CA LYS A 231 -15.38 -10.54 -12.69
C LYS A 231 -16.08 -10.34 -14.03
N ALA A 232 -16.26 -9.08 -14.44
CA ALA A 232 -16.95 -8.70 -15.65
C ALA A 232 -16.14 -7.65 -16.45
N PRO A 233 -15.39 -8.05 -17.49
CA PRO A 233 -14.50 -7.15 -18.23
C PRO A 233 -15.30 -6.25 -19.18
N SER A 234 -15.91 -5.19 -18.63
CA SER A 234 -16.73 -4.24 -19.38
C SER A 234 -16.40 -2.79 -19.03
N ARG A 235 -15.90 -2.04 -20.03
CA ARG A 235 -15.65 -0.60 -19.91
C ARG A 235 -16.93 0.16 -19.53
N LYS A 236 -18.07 -0.20 -20.14
CA LYS A 236 -19.36 0.44 -19.85
C LYS A 236 -19.73 0.26 -18.37
N ARG A 237 -19.53 -0.94 -17.80
CA ARG A 237 -19.79 -1.21 -16.39
C ARG A 237 -18.86 -0.41 -15.48
N LEU A 238 -17.59 -0.25 -15.83
CA LEU A 238 -16.67 0.59 -15.06
C LEU A 238 -17.11 2.07 -15.00
N VAL A 239 -17.65 2.60 -16.09
CA VAL A 239 -18.21 3.97 -16.10
C VAL A 239 -19.51 4.05 -15.30
N THR A 240 -20.45 3.14 -15.54
CA THR A 240 -21.80 3.26 -14.96
C THR A 240 -21.85 2.84 -13.49
N PHE A 241 -21.20 1.73 -13.13
CA PHE A 241 -21.21 1.13 -11.79
C PHE A 241 -20.09 1.68 -10.91
N ASN A 242 -18.85 1.64 -11.39
CA ASN A 242 -17.69 2.12 -10.62
C ASN A 242 -17.47 3.64 -10.70
N LYS A 243 -18.28 4.36 -11.49
CA LYS A 243 -18.24 5.82 -11.66
C LYS A 243 -16.86 6.36 -12.06
N LEU A 244 -16.10 5.56 -12.82
CA LEU A 244 -14.79 5.97 -13.31
C LEU A 244 -14.90 6.87 -14.53
N ALA A 245 -13.99 7.86 -14.62
CA ALA A 245 -13.85 8.68 -15.81
C ALA A 245 -13.26 7.84 -16.97
N VAL A 246 -13.76 8.06 -18.19
CA VAL A 246 -13.45 7.23 -19.36
C VAL A 246 -11.95 7.22 -19.68
N ASP A 247 -11.30 8.35 -19.48
CA ASP A 247 -9.87 8.60 -19.68
C ASP A 247 -8.98 7.93 -18.62
N GLU A 248 -9.48 7.73 -17.40
CA GLU A 248 -8.73 7.10 -16.32
C GLU A 248 -8.78 5.56 -16.35
N ILE A 249 -9.86 4.98 -16.90
CA ILE A 249 -10.12 3.53 -16.88
C ILE A 249 -8.92 2.73 -17.41
N TRP A 250 -8.35 3.13 -18.55
CA TRP A 250 -7.21 2.40 -19.11
C TRP A 250 -6.00 2.46 -18.19
N SER A 251 -5.71 3.63 -17.62
CA SER A 251 -4.56 3.83 -16.72
C SER A 251 -4.71 2.98 -15.45
N LEU A 252 -5.89 2.97 -14.84
CA LEU A 252 -6.18 2.22 -13.61
C LEU A 252 -6.08 0.71 -13.83
N ILE A 253 -6.73 0.17 -14.87
CA ILE A 253 -6.68 -1.27 -15.18
C ILE A 253 -5.27 -1.69 -15.61
N ARG A 254 -4.58 -0.87 -16.41
CA ARG A 254 -3.18 -1.12 -16.79
C ARG A 254 -2.27 -1.10 -15.57
N HIS A 255 -2.47 -0.18 -14.64
CA HIS A 255 -1.71 -0.10 -13.40
C HIS A 255 -1.84 -1.40 -12.61
N PHE A 256 -3.07 -1.86 -12.38
CA PHE A 256 -3.31 -3.12 -11.67
C PHE A 256 -2.75 -4.34 -12.41
N TYR A 257 -2.87 -4.40 -13.75
CA TYR A 257 -2.23 -5.47 -14.52
C TYR A 257 -0.69 -5.47 -14.38
N ARG A 258 -0.06 -4.29 -14.31
CA ARG A 258 1.39 -4.16 -14.06
C ARG A 258 1.77 -4.59 -12.65
N VAL A 259 0.92 -4.36 -11.65
CA VAL A 259 1.08 -4.90 -10.30
C VAL A 259 1.14 -6.43 -10.36
N LEU A 260 0.11 -7.06 -10.93
CA LEU A 260 0.04 -8.53 -11.06
C LEU A 260 1.26 -9.10 -11.77
N THR A 261 1.67 -8.48 -12.87
CA THR A 261 2.87 -8.88 -13.62
C THR A 261 4.15 -8.77 -12.78
N SER A 262 4.29 -7.69 -12.01
CA SER A 262 5.48 -7.49 -11.17
C SER A 262 5.51 -8.45 -9.99
N ILE A 263 4.36 -8.77 -9.38
CA ILE A 263 4.23 -9.77 -8.33
C ILE A 263 4.59 -11.15 -8.88
N THR A 264 4.01 -11.58 -10.00
CA THR A 264 4.29 -12.88 -10.61
C THR A 264 5.76 -13.02 -10.98
N ASN A 265 6.37 -11.98 -11.58
CA ASN A 265 7.79 -11.98 -11.91
C ASN A 265 8.71 -12.02 -10.67
N GLY A 266 8.32 -11.37 -9.58
CA GLY A 266 9.07 -11.40 -8.34
C GLY A 266 8.94 -12.73 -7.59
N LEU A 267 7.74 -13.31 -7.55
CA LEU A 267 7.50 -14.65 -7.04
C LEU A 267 8.27 -15.69 -7.84
N HIS A 268 8.32 -15.60 -9.16
CA HIS A 268 9.10 -16.51 -10.00
C HIS A 268 10.58 -16.59 -9.62
N LYS A 269 11.15 -15.51 -9.08
CA LYS A 269 12.57 -15.45 -8.69
C LYS A 269 12.86 -16.01 -7.30
N ILE A 270 11.83 -16.17 -6.46
CA ILE A 270 11.99 -16.45 -5.02
C ILE A 270 11.27 -17.74 -4.61
N ALA A 271 10.12 -18.02 -5.22
CA ALA A 271 9.29 -19.17 -4.91
C ALA A 271 9.94 -20.48 -5.38
N ARG A 272 9.56 -21.57 -4.71
CA ARG A 272 9.97 -22.91 -5.11
C ARG A 272 9.26 -23.32 -6.41
N PRO A 273 9.81 -24.27 -7.20
CA PRO A 273 9.20 -24.70 -8.46
C PRO A 273 7.75 -25.19 -8.32
N ASN A 274 7.39 -25.78 -7.17
CA ASN A 274 6.05 -26.30 -6.89
C ASN A 274 5.28 -25.43 -5.88
N ASP A 275 5.47 -24.11 -5.89
CA ASP A 275 4.71 -23.21 -5.03
C ASP A 275 3.28 -22.99 -5.56
N ASN A 276 2.28 -23.30 -4.74
CA ASN A 276 0.86 -23.14 -5.04
C ASN A 276 0.51 -21.67 -5.30
N LEU A 277 1.09 -20.73 -4.54
CA LEU A 277 0.84 -19.29 -4.71
C LEU A 277 1.37 -18.81 -6.07
N LEU A 278 2.58 -19.24 -6.46
CA LEU A 278 3.15 -18.89 -7.76
C LEU A 278 2.24 -19.39 -8.89
N SER A 279 1.76 -20.64 -8.78
CA SER A 279 0.90 -21.26 -9.78
C SER A 279 -0.41 -20.48 -9.97
N GLN A 280 -1.08 -20.10 -8.88
CA GLN A 280 -2.29 -19.28 -8.96
C GLN A 280 -1.99 -17.87 -9.52
N MET A 281 -0.88 -17.24 -9.10
CA MET A 281 -0.52 -15.91 -9.58
C MET A 281 -0.20 -15.87 -11.08
N ILE A 282 0.37 -16.94 -11.65
CA ILE A 282 0.56 -17.07 -13.11
C ILE A 282 -0.81 -17.12 -13.82
N ILE A 283 -1.74 -17.93 -13.30
CA ILE A 283 -3.09 -18.06 -13.88
C ILE A 283 -3.83 -16.71 -13.82
N ILE A 284 -3.81 -16.04 -12.67
CA ILE A 284 -4.43 -14.72 -12.48
C ILE A 284 -3.85 -13.71 -13.46
N GLN A 285 -2.52 -13.61 -13.53
CA GLN A 285 -1.85 -12.64 -14.38
C GLN A 285 -2.17 -12.86 -15.87
N LYS A 286 -2.18 -14.12 -16.32
CA LYS A 286 -2.57 -14.47 -17.68
C LYS A 286 -4.03 -14.13 -17.97
N LYS A 287 -4.97 -14.61 -17.16
CA LYS A 287 -6.41 -14.35 -17.33
C LYS A 287 -6.74 -12.85 -17.29
N TYR A 288 -6.12 -12.10 -16.38
CA TYR A 288 -6.34 -10.65 -16.26
C TYR A 288 -5.77 -9.94 -17.50
N GLY A 289 -4.60 -10.37 -17.97
CA GLY A 289 -4.01 -9.91 -19.21
C GLY A 289 -4.91 -10.14 -20.42
N GLU A 290 -5.44 -11.34 -20.62
CA GLU A 290 -6.36 -11.67 -21.72
C GLU A 290 -7.62 -10.78 -21.68
N LYS A 291 -8.22 -10.61 -20.50
CA LYS A 291 -9.36 -9.70 -20.27
C LYS A 291 -9.00 -8.25 -20.60
N PHE A 292 -7.81 -7.79 -20.23
CA PHE A 292 -7.32 -6.45 -20.53
C PHE A 292 -7.07 -6.24 -22.03
N HIS A 293 -6.46 -7.19 -22.73
CA HIS A 293 -6.24 -7.06 -24.17
C HIS A 293 -7.55 -7.08 -24.96
N SER A 294 -8.46 -8.00 -24.60
CA SER A 294 -9.79 -8.10 -25.23
C SER A 294 -10.66 -6.87 -24.95
N ALA A 295 -10.70 -6.36 -23.71
CA ALA A 295 -11.52 -5.21 -23.37
C ALA A 295 -10.98 -3.90 -23.95
N PHE A 296 -9.70 -3.85 -24.38
CA PHE A 296 -9.09 -2.66 -24.93
C PHE A 296 -8.61 -2.73 -26.38
N ASP A 297 -9.03 -3.77 -27.12
CA ASP A 297 -8.72 -3.95 -28.55
C ASP A 297 -7.23 -3.82 -28.86
N MET A 298 -6.37 -4.27 -27.93
CA MET A 298 -4.92 -4.24 -28.13
C MET A 298 -4.54 -5.44 -28.99
N ILE A 299 -4.27 -5.18 -30.27
CA ILE A 299 -3.77 -6.19 -31.20
C ILE A 299 -2.42 -6.69 -30.69
N GLU A 300 -2.34 -7.95 -30.28
CA GLU A 300 -1.06 -8.63 -30.10
C GLU A 300 -0.36 -8.63 -31.46
N LYS A 301 0.70 -7.82 -31.60
CA LYS A 301 1.67 -8.03 -32.67
C LYS A 301 2.35 -9.37 -32.37
N LYS A 302 1.88 -10.41 -33.06
CA LYS A 302 2.57 -11.69 -33.22
C LYS A 302 3.99 -11.49 -33.74
#